data_AF-A0A0H5CR28-F1
#
_entry.id   AF-A0A0H5CR28-F1
#
_cell.length_a   1.000
_cell.length_b   1.000
_cell.length_c   1.000
_cell.angle_alpha   90.00
_cell.angle_beta   90.00
_cell.angle_gamma   90.00
#
_symmetry.space_group_name_H-M   'P 1'
#
loop_
_entity.id
_entity.type
_entity.pdbx_description
1 polymer ?
#
loop_
_entity_poly.entity_id
_entity_poly.type
_entity_poly.pdbx_seq_one_letter_code
_entity_poly.pdbx_strand_id
1 'polypeptide(L)'
;MSQQNIGGSGNINVGGNYHQDNRTWHQNVDNRGGVYAGRDMVVQVPPELLRDLDHLSGLLGKLRLSEQERSAAASALGQARQAADQADPEGVGNHLHRFTRALVNAGAVAQAGTSLTDAIGRIATWLGPVGAAVLALL
;
A
#
# COMPACT_ATOMS: atom_id res chain seq x y z
N MET A 1 41.77 5.71 -55.45
CA MET A 1 40.80 6.69 -54.92
C MET A 1 39.85 5.94 -54.02
N SER A 2 39.72 6.45 -52.80
CA SER A 2 39.15 5.85 -51.61
C SER A 2 37.63 5.97 -51.55
N GLN A 3 36.94 4.91 -51.12
CA GLN A 3 35.85 5.03 -50.16
C GLN A 3 35.67 3.69 -49.43
N GLN A 4 36.10 3.68 -48.16
CA GLN A 4 35.84 2.63 -47.18
C GLN A 4 34.44 2.87 -46.62
N ASN A 5 33.56 1.87 -46.72
CA ASN A 5 32.40 1.75 -45.84
C ASN A 5 32.55 0.42 -45.09
N ILE A 6 33.15 0.52 -43.91
CA ILE A 6 33.15 -0.56 -42.92
C ILE A 6 31.90 -0.37 -42.07
N GLY A 7 30.98 -1.31 -42.21
CA GLY A 7 29.83 -1.48 -41.32
C GLY A 7 29.45 -2.95 -41.27
N GLY A 8 30.30 -3.77 -40.65
CA GLY A 8 29.84 -5.04 -40.07
C GLY A 8 28.79 -4.72 -39.00
N SER A 9 27.74 -5.51 -38.79
CA SER A 9 27.75 -6.97 -38.65
C SER A 9 26.41 -7.57 -39.06
N GLY A 10 26.42 -8.88 -39.33
CA GLY A 10 25.32 -9.69 -39.88
C GLY A 10 23.94 -9.56 -39.20
N ASN A 11 22.83 -9.74 -39.94
CA ASN A 11 22.26 -11.00 -40.46
C ASN A 11 21.95 -12.01 -39.32
N ILE A 12 20.77 -12.62 -39.09
CA ILE A 12 19.36 -12.63 -39.55
C ILE A 12 18.61 -13.34 -38.37
N ASN A 13 17.37 -13.03 -37.95
CA ASN A 13 16.18 -13.77 -38.39
C ASN A 13 14.84 -13.11 -37.93
N VAL A 14 14.07 -12.74 -38.96
CA VAL A 14 12.62 -12.55 -39.16
C VAL A 14 11.64 -12.85 -38.03
N GLY A 15 10.76 -11.87 -37.77
CA GLY A 15 9.51 -12.06 -37.05
C GLY A 15 8.69 -10.79 -36.78
N GLY A 16 8.41 -9.97 -37.80
CA GLY A 16 7.22 -9.08 -37.89
C GLY A 16 7.04 -7.92 -36.89
N ASN A 17 7.21 -6.69 -37.39
CA ASN A 17 6.36 -5.49 -37.24
C ASN A 17 5.42 -5.39 -36.01
N TYR A 18 5.27 -4.29 -35.27
CA TYR A 18 5.29 -2.86 -35.59
C TYR A 18 5.54 -2.13 -34.27
N HIS A 19 6.32 -1.05 -34.25
CA HIS A 19 6.12 0.08 -33.32
C HIS A 19 6.95 1.25 -33.87
N GLN A 20 6.41 1.86 -34.92
CA GLN A 20 6.79 3.21 -35.32
C GLN A 20 5.94 4.19 -34.51
N ASP A 21 6.66 5.06 -33.80
CA ASP A 21 6.37 6.47 -33.61
C ASP A 21 4.99 6.83 -33.00
N ASN A 22 5.00 7.60 -31.90
CA ASN A 22 5.15 9.05 -32.02
C ASN A 22 4.47 9.84 -30.88
N ARG A 23 5.24 10.78 -30.32
CA ARG A 23 4.79 12.13 -29.90
C ARG A 23 3.45 12.24 -29.15
N THR A 24 3.50 12.05 -27.83
CA THR A 24 2.75 12.92 -26.90
C THR A 24 3.59 13.14 -25.65
N TRP A 25 4.70 13.84 -25.86
CA TRP A 25 5.34 14.64 -24.83
C TRP A 25 4.33 15.65 -24.28
N HIS A 26 3.93 15.47 -23.03
CA HIS A 26 3.78 16.49 -21.98
C HIS A 26 2.67 16.10 -20.99
N GLN A 27 2.97 16.35 -19.71
CA GLN A 27 2.11 16.23 -18.54
C GLN A 27 2.10 14.86 -17.86
N ASN A 28 3.20 14.53 -17.18
CA ASN A 28 3.32 14.84 -15.75
C ASN A 28 4.63 14.28 -15.23
N VAL A 29 5.64 15.15 -15.29
CA VAL A 29 6.83 15.05 -14.46
C VAL A 29 6.34 15.30 -13.03
N ASP A 30 6.19 14.24 -12.24
CA ASP A 30 6.42 14.21 -10.79
C ASP A 30 6.20 12.79 -10.24
N ASN A 31 7.22 11.95 -10.34
CA ASN A 31 7.49 11.00 -9.28
C ASN A 31 9.00 11.04 -8.98
N ARG A 32 9.40 12.08 -8.27
CA ARG A 32 10.76 12.21 -7.71
C ARG A 32 11.00 11.08 -6.73
N GLY A 33 11.95 10.23 -7.08
CA GLY A 33 12.82 9.57 -6.11
C GLY A 33 12.33 8.22 -5.60
N GLY A 34 12.66 7.16 -6.32
CA GLY A 34 12.51 5.81 -5.81
C GLY A 34 12.68 4.75 -6.89
N VAL A 35 13.89 4.66 -7.46
CA VAL A 35 14.27 3.46 -8.22
C VAL A 35 14.36 2.29 -7.23
N TYR A 36 13.28 1.54 -7.08
CA TYR A 36 13.39 0.13 -6.74
C TYR A 36 13.39 -0.65 -8.03
N ALA A 37 14.59 -1.05 -8.42
CA ALA A 37 14.84 -1.90 -9.56
C ALA A 37 14.02 -3.20 -9.46
N GLY A 38 13.31 -3.51 -10.54
CA GLY A 38 13.04 -4.86 -11.02
C GLY A 38 12.70 -5.91 -9.97
N ARG A 39 11.44 -5.94 -9.53
CA ARG A 39 10.81 -7.18 -9.12
C ARG A 39 9.30 -6.98 -9.21
N ASP A 40 8.64 -7.76 -10.06
CA ASP A 40 7.26 -8.20 -9.81
C ASP A 40 7.27 -8.92 -8.44
N MET A 41 7.37 -8.15 -7.36
CA MET A 41 7.03 -8.62 -6.02
C MET A 41 5.51 -8.64 -6.02
N VAL A 42 4.96 -9.79 -6.37
CA VAL A 42 3.60 -10.12 -5.96
C VAL A 42 3.61 -10.01 -4.44
N VAL A 43 3.15 -8.86 -3.92
CA VAL A 43 2.95 -8.65 -2.50
C VAL A 43 1.83 -9.61 -2.12
N GLN A 44 2.20 -10.79 -1.63
CA GLN A 44 1.21 -11.72 -1.10
C GLN A 44 0.69 -11.15 0.21
N VAL A 45 -0.59 -10.80 0.19
CA VAL A 45 -1.32 -10.44 1.40
C VAL A 45 -1.53 -11.71 2.22
N PRO A 46 -0.97 -11.79 3.44
CA PRO A 46 -1.15 -12.96 4.27
C PRO A 46 -2.61 -13.05 4.72
N PRO A 47 -3.20 -14.25 4.81
CA PRO A 47 -4.57 -14.42 5.31
C PRO A 47 -4.74 -13.90 6.76
N GLU A 48 -3.64 -13.82 7.51
CA GLU A 48 -3.59 -13.24 8.85
C GLU A 48 -3.91 -11.74 8.85
N LEU A 49 -3.49 -10.98 7.83
CA LEU A 49 -3.81 -9.55 7.70
C LEU A 49 -5.32 -9.33 7.68
N LEU A 50 -6.02 -10.14 6.88
CA LEU A 50 -7.47 -10.04 6.73
C LEU A 50 -8.21 -10.41 8.01
N ARG A 51 -7.66 -11.36 8.79
CA ARG A 51 -8.20 -11.74 10.11
C ARG A 51 -7.95 -10.66 11.15
N ASP A 52 -6.78 -10.04 11.17
CA ASP A 52 -6.49 -8.95 12.10
C ASP A 52 -7.37 -7.72 11.81
N LEU A 53 -7.62 -7.39 10.53
CA LEU A 53 -8.57 -6.34 10.15
C LEU A 53 -10.01 -6.64 10.59
N ASP A 54 -10.45 -7.90 10.44
CA ASP A 54 -11.77 -8.34 10.93
C ASP A 54 -11.84 -8.26 12.47
N HIS A 55 -10.77 -8.68 13.15
CA HIS A 55 -10.65 -8.57 14.60
C HIS A 55 -10.75 -7.12 15.08
N LEU A 56 -10.09 -6.17 14.41
CA LEU A 56 -10.21 -4.74 14.69
C LEU A 56 -11.64 -4.24 14.53
N SER A 57 -12.37 -4.71 13.51
CA SER A 57 -13.80 -4.38 13.32
C SER A 57 -14.65 -4.91 14.49
N GLY A 58 -14.40 -6.14 14.94
CA GLY A 58 -15.07 -6.71 16.11
C GLY A 58 -14.77 -5.98 17.42
N LEU A 59 -13.54 -5.48 17.59
CA LEU A 59 -13.16 -4.64 18.72
C LEU A 59 -13.82 -3.26 18.67
N LEU A 60 -13.91 -2.65 17.48
CA LEU A 60 -14.55 -1.35 17.27
C LEU A 60 -16.01 -1.34 17.77
N GLY A 61 -16.75 -2.44 17.57
CA GLY A 61 -18.12 -2.60 18.05
C GLY A 61 -18.26 -2.58 19.58
N LYS A 62 -17.17 -2.83 20.33
CA LYS A 62 -17.16 -2.87 21.80
C LYS A 62 -16.73 -1.54 22.44
N LEU A 63 -16.17 -0.62 21.65
CA LEU A 63 -15.67 0.66 22.15
C LEU A 63 -16.82 1.65 22.39
N ARG A 64 -16.70 2.44 23.46
CA ARG A 64 -17.59 3.56 23.75
C ARG A 64 -17.21 4.77 22.91
N LEU A 65 -17.64 4.74 21.66
CA LEU A 65 -17.48 5.81 20.69
C LEU A 65 -18.83 6.48 20.41
N SER A 66 -18.81 7.77 20.06
CA SER A 66 -19.94 8.41 19.40
C SER A 66 -20.21 7.76 18.04
N GLU A 67 -21.41 7.94 17.52
CA GLU A 67 -21.79 7.39 16.21
C GLU A 67 -20.90 7.93 15.08
N GLN A 68 -20.51 9.20 15.17
CA GLN A 68 -19.62 9.83 14.19
C GLN A 68 -18.21 9.22 14.22
N GLU A 69 -17.64 9.01 15.41
CA GLU A 69 -16.32 8.40 15.59
C GLU A 69 -16.31 6.94 15.15
N ARG A 70 -17.36 6.18 15.51
CA ARG A 70 -17.52 4.79 15.08
C ARG A 70 -17.62 4.69 13.56
N SER A 71 -18.43 5.54 12.93
CA SER A 71 -18.58 5.57 11.47
C SER A 71 -17.26 5.91 10.76
N ALA A 72 -16.52 6.91 11.26
CA ALA A 72 -15.22 7.27 10.73
C ALA A 72 -14.18 6.13 10.86
N ALA A 73 -14.10 5.49 12.02
CA ALA A 73 -13.21 4.37 12.27
C ALA A 73 -13.58 3.13 11.43
N ALA A 74 -14.87 2.82 11.32
CA ALA A 74 -15.37 1.71 10.50
C ALA A 74 -15.08 1.93 9.02
N SER A 75 -15.27 3.16 8.52
CA SER A 75 -14.94 3.53 7.14
C SER A 75 -13.44 3.38 6.87
N ALA A 76 -12.58 3.80 7.80
CA ALA A 76 -11.13 3.63 7.68
C ALA A 76 -10.72 2.14 7.64
N LEU A 77 -11.30 1.29 8.50
CA LEU A 77 -11.05 -0.16 8.46
C LEU A 77 -11.55 -0.81 7.16
N GLY A 78 -12.72 -0.39 6.67
CA GLY A 78 -13.26 -0.87 5.38
C GLY A 78 -12.33 -0.53 4.21
N GLN A 79 -11.79 0.68 4.18
CA GLN A 79 -10.82 1.09 3.16
C GLN A 79 -9.48 0.36 3.30
N ALA A 80 -9.00 0.12 4.53
CA ALA A 80 -7.81 -0.71 4.76
C ALA A 80 -8.00 -2.14 4.23
N ARG A 81 -9.20 -2.72 4.41
CA ARG A 81 -9.54 -4.03 3.87
C ARG A 81 -9.54 -4.03 2.33
N GLN A 82 -10.18 -3.04 1.72
CA GLN A 82 -10.18 -2.90 0.26
C GLN A 82 -8.76 -2.74 -0.32
N ALA A 83 -7.88 -2.01 0.36
CA ALA A 83 -6.48 -1.89 -0.04
C ALA A 83 -5.73 -3.23 0.11
N ALA A 84 -5.99 -3.99 1.18
CA ALA A 84 -5.43 -5.33 1.36
C ALA A 84 -5.89 -6.29 0.25
N ASP A 85 -7.17 -6.26 -0.15
CA ASP A 85 -7.68 -7.06 -1.26
C ASP A 85 -7.06 -6.67 -2.62
N GLN A 86 -6.58 -5.43 -2.75
CA GLN A 86 -5.84 -4.92 -3.92
C GLN A 86 -4.32 -5.13 -3.82
N ALA A 87 -3.83 -5.79 -2.76
CA ALA A 87 -2.40 -5.93 -2.47
C ALA A 87 -1.64 -4.59 -2.41
N ASP A 88 -2.29 -3.55 -1.88
CA ASP A 88 -1.75 -2.21 -1.70
C ASP A 88 -1.33 -1.97 -0.23
N PRO A 89 -0.08 -2.28 0.15
CA PRO A 89 0.41 -2.08 1.51
C PRO A 89 0.44 -0.59 1.92
N GLU A 90 0.66 0.34 0.99
CA GLU A 90 0.67 1.77 1.31
C GLU A 90 -0.73 2.26 1.66
N GLY A 91 -1.74 1.84 0.89
CA GLY A 91 -3.15 2.07 1.20
C GLY A 91 -3.54 1.50 2.56
N VAL A 92 -3.19 0.23 2.84
CA VAL A 92 -3.46 -0.40 4.15
C VAL A 92 -2.88 0.43 5.28
N GLY A 93 -1.61 0.83 5.19
CA GLY A 93 -0.95 1.64 6.22
C GLY A 93 -1.58 3.01 6.42
N ASN A 94 -1.92 3.71 5.34
CA ASN A 94 -2.58 5.02 5.40
C ASN A 94 -3.95 4.95 6.06
N HIS A 95 -4.76 3.95 5.71
CA HIS A 95 -6.09 3.77 6.29
C HIS A 95 -6.01 3.29 7.74
N LEU A 96 -5.05 2.42 8.07
CA LEU A 96 -4.79 2.00 9.44
C LEU A 96 -4.33 3.17 10.32
N HIS A 97 -3.45 4.04 9.81
CA HIS A 97 -3.04 5.26 10.52
C HIS A 97 -4.25 6.16 10.82
N ARG A 98 -5.15 6.37 9.85
CA ARG A 98 -6.38 7.15 10.05
C ARG A 98 -7.29 6.51 11.10
N PHE A 99 -7.43 5.19 11.07
CA PHE A 99 -8.18 4.43 12.07
C PHE A 99 -7.61 4.64 13.47
N THR A 100 -6.31 4.39 13.66
CA THR A 100 -5.63 4.55 14.96
C THR A 100 -5.75 5.97 15.46
N ARG A 101 -5.55 6.98 14.60
CA ARG A 101 -5.71 8.39 14.96
C ARG A 101 -7.13 8.74 15.40
N ALA A 102 -8.16 8.18 14.75
CA ALA A 102 -9.55 8.37 15.17
C ALA A 102 -9.79 7.81 16.57
N LEU A 103 -9.23 6.64 16.88
CA LEU A 103 -9.33 6.05 18.21
C LEU A 103 -8.56 6.85 19.28
N VAL A 104 -7.37 7.36 18.95
CA VAL A 104 -6.58 8.22 19.86
C VAL A 104 -7.35 9.49 20.20
N ASN A 105 -7.89 10.17 19.17
CA ASN A 105 -8.66 11.40 19.35
C ASN A 105 -9.94 11.19 20.18
N ALA A 106 -10.56 10.02 20.06
CA ALA A 106 -11.72 9.62 20.85
C ALA A 106 -11.36 9.15 22.28
N GLY A 107 -10.07 9.08 22.64
CA GLY A 107 -9.61 8.52 23.91
C GLY A 107 -9.91 7.02 24.07
N ALA A 108 -10.20 6.33 22.96
CA ALA A 108 -10.68 4.95 22.95
C ALA A 108 -9.55 3.91 22.98
N VAL A 109 -8.32 4.29 22.63
CA VAL A 109 -7.15 3.39 22.68
C VAL A 109 -6.91 2.86 24.10
N ALA A 110 -7.06 3.70 25.12
CA ALA A 110 -6.93 3.30 26.52
C ALA A 110 -8.02 2.31 26.98
N GLN A 111 -9.21 2.36 26.36
CA GLN A 111 -10.31 1.44 26.68
C GLN A 111 -10.22 0.10 25.94
N ALA A 112 -9.58 0.09 24.77
CA ALA A 112 -9.48 -1.07 23.90
C ALA A 112 -8.52 -2.15 24.42
N GLY A 113 -7.60 -1.77 25.30
CA GLY A 113 -6.63 -2.67 25.92
C GLY A 113 -5.64 -3.29 24.93
N THR A 114 -4.86 -4.25 25.40
CA THR A 114 -3.75 -4.85 24.64
C THR A 114 -4.18 -5.57 23.37
N SER A 115 -5.41 -6.11 23.31
CA SER A 115 -5.89 -6.82 22.13
C SER A 115 -5.97 -5.93 20.88
N LEU A 116 -6.31 -4.65 21.03
CA LEU A 116 -6.30 -3.69 19.93
C LEU A 116 -4.86 -3.38 19.50
N THR A 117 -4.01 -3.07 20.47
CA THR A 117 -2.60 -2.72 20.26
C THR A 117 -1.84 -3.86 19.58
N ASP A 118 -2.08 -5.10 19.99
CA ASP A 118 -1.49 -6.30 19.41
C ASP A 118 -1.92 -6.52 17.96
N ALA A 119 -3.22 -6.35 17.65
CA ALA A 119 -3.73 -6.50 16.29
C ALA A 119 -3.16 -5.40 15.37
N ILE A 120 -3.14 -4.15 15.83
CA ILE A 120 -2.50 -3.04 15.09
C ILE A 120 -1.00 -3.32 14.91
N GLY A 121 -0.33 -3.85 15.94
CA GLY A 121 1.09 -4.20 15.89
C GLY A 121 1.42 -5.30 14.89
N ARG A 122 0.60 -6.36 14.82
CA ARG A 122 0.76 -7.42 13.81
C ARG A 122 0.61 -6.88 12.39
N ILE A 123 -0.39 -6.05 12.15
CA ILE A 123 -0.60 -5.41 10.84
C ILE A 123 0.57 -4.48 10.51
N ALA A 124 1.00 -3.64 11.46
CA ALA A 124 2.14 -2.74 11.27
C ALA A 124 3.45 -3.49 11.01
N THR A 125 3.65 -4.66 11.62
CA THR A 125 4.82 -5.51 11.36
C THR A 125 4.83 -6.00 9.93
N TRP A 126 3.67 -6.42 9.39
CA TRP A 126 3.55 -6.79 7.98
C TRP A 126 3.82 -5.61 7.04
N LEU A 127 3.33 -4.42 7.39
CA LEU A 127 3.56 -3.18 6.63
C LEU A 127 5.03 -2.73 6.62
N GLY A 128 5.88 -3.28 7.50
CA GLY A 128 7.28 -2.90 7.61
C GLY A 128 7.44 -1.39 7.88
N PRO A 129 8.24 -0.65 7.07
CA PRO A 129 8.46 0.78 7.28
C PRO A 129 7.17 1.62 7.27
N VAL A 130 6.17 1.23 6.47
CA VAL A 130 4.88 1.96 6.38
C VAL A 130 4.11 1.87 7.70
N GLY A 131 4.25 0.75 8.41
CA GLY A 131 3.59 0.52 9.71
C GLY A 131 4.17 1.34 10.86
N ALA A 132 5.38 1.87 10.73
CA ALA A 132 6.04 2.63 11.80
C ALA A 132 5.25 3.87 12.22
N ALA A 133 4.64 4.57 11.26
CA ALA A 133 3.81 5.74 11.54
C ALA A 133 2.51 5.38 12.28
N VAL A 134 2.04 4.14 12.18
CA VAL A 134 0.88 3.64 12.92
C VAL A 134 1.29 3.31 14.36
N LEU A 135 2.43 2.64 14.54
CA LEU A 135 2.96 2.29 15.86
C LEU A 135 3.30 3.53 16.70
N ALA A 136 3.74 4.61 16.06
CA ALA A 136 4.03 5.87 16.76
C ALA A 136 2.80 6.56 17.38
N LEU A 137 1.58 6.09 17.08
CA LEU A 137 0.32 6.62 17.64
C LEU A 137 -0.20 5.83 18.85
N LEU A 138 0.42 4.68 19.17
CA LEU A 138 0.04 3.81 20.29
C LEU A 138 0.86 4.13 21.53
#